data_AF-A0A2R7KDR1-F1
#
_entry.id   AF-A0A2R7KDR1-F1
#
_cell.length_a   1.000
_cell.length_b   1.000
_cell.length_c   1.000
_cell.angle_alpha   90.00
_cell.angle_beta   90.00
_cell.angle_gamma   90.00
#
_symmetry.space_group_name_H-M   'P 1'
#
loop_
_entity.id
_entity.type
_entity.pdbx_description
1 polymer ?
#
loop_
_entity_poly.entity_id
_entity_poly.type
_entity_poly.pdbx_seq_one_letter_code
_entity_poly.pdbx_strand_id
1 'polypeptide(L)'
;MINNRKKNYAVSIVLTCLVVSSFCKVTAQESSKKEITISKDLKWSERMALSIMKRDPKAWQIDNNEKPKWDYKLGLVAMSFQELYKKTKNPVYENYVKDYGETVINSSGEIMNYKLEDYN
;
A
#
# COMPACT_ATOMS: atom_id res chain seq x y z
N MET A 1 -46.16 -6.21 -41.98
CA MET A 1 -46.13 -5.91 -40.52
C MET A 1 -44.73 -6.18 -39.97
N ILE A 2 -43.87 -5.16 -39.91
CA ILE A 2 -42.50 -5.30 -39.41
C ILE A 2 -42.52 -5.22 -37.88
N ASN A 3 -41.80 -6.15 -37.25
CA ASN A 3 -41.96 -6.57 -35.87
C ASN A 3 -41.36 -5.56 -34.86
N ASN A 4 -42.18 -4.59 -34.42
CA ASN A 4 -41.81 -3.55 -33.45
C ASN A 4 -41.34 -4.08 -32.08
N ARG A 5 -41.68 -5.33 -31.72
CA ARG A 5 -41.24 -5.93 -30.45
C ARG A 5 -39.72 -6.13 -30.41
N LYS A 6 -39.11 -6.60 -31.51
CA LYS A 6 -37.64 -6.81 -31.61
C LYS A 6 -36.84 -5.49 -31.56
N LYS A 7 -37.38 -4.41 -32.15
CA LYS A 7 -36.79 -3.07 -32.03
C LYS A 7 -36.80 -2.56 -30.59
N ASN A 8 -37.88 -2.81 -29.84
CA ASN A 8 -37.98 -2.36 -28.46
C ASN A 8 -37.01 -3.10 -27.52
N TYR A 9 -36.75 -4.39 -27.74
CA TYR A 9 -35.71 -5.12 -27.01
C TYR A 9 -34.30 -4.65 -27.37
N ALA A 10 -34.04 -4.38 -28.65
CA ALA A 10 -32.74 -3.84 -29.08
C ALA A 10 -32.47 -2.44 -28.47
N VAL A 11 -33.49 -1.57 -28.44
CA VAL A 11 -33.39 -0.25 -27.79
C VAL A 11 -33.21 -0.39 -26.27
N SER A 12 -33.89 -1.34 -25.64
CA SER A 12 -33.75 -1.60 -24.19
C SER A 12 -32.36 -2.11 -23.80
N ILE A 13 -31.75 -2.98 -24.63
CA ILE A 13 -30.38 -3.50 -24.44
C ILE A 13 -29.34 -2.37 -24.61
N VAL A 14 -29.52 -1.51 -25.61
CA VAL A 14 -28.62 -0.35 -25.82
C VAL A 14 -28.72 0.64 -24.66
N LEU A 15 -29.93 0.87 -24.12
CA LEU A 15 -30.14 1.76 -22.97
C LEU A 15 -29.51 1.20 -21.68
N THR A 16 -29.55 -0.11 -21.47
CA THR A 16 -28.92 -0.75 -20.30
C THR A 16 -27.39 -0.74 -20.38
N CYS A 17 -26.80 -0.92 -21.57
CA CYS A 17 -25.36 -0.79 -21.75
C CYS A 17 -24.85 0.65 -21.49
N LEU A 18 -25.61 1.69 -21.88
CA LEU A 18 -25.24 3.09 -21.66
C LEU A 18 -25.27 3.52 -20.19
N VAL A 19 -26.14 2.91 -19.37
CA VAL A 19 -26.21 3.21 -17.92
C VAL A 19 -25.05 2.56 -17.15
N VAL A 20 -24.56 1.40 -17.60
CA VAL A 20 -23.44 0.70 -16.95
C VAL A 20 -22.09 1.40 -17.18
N SER A 21 -21.91 2.12 -18.29
CA SER A 21 -20.66 2.85 -18.58
C SER A 21 -20.44 4.11 -17.73
N SER A 22 -21.45 4.61 -17.01
CA SER A 22 -21.36 5.91 -16.29
C SER A 22 -20.90 5.82 -14.83
N PHE A 23 -20.71 4.61 -14.28
CA PHE A 23 -20.31 4.42 -12.86
C PHE A 23 -18.85 4.02 -12.65
N CYS A 24 -18.04 3.88 -13.70
CA CYS A 24 -16.62 3.60 -13.57
C CYS A 24 -15.82 4.91 -13.57
N LYS A 25 -15.82 5.62 -12.44
CA LYS A 25 -14.77 6.61 -12.19
C LYS A 25 -13.50 5.84 -11.83
N VAL A 26 -12.73 5.44 -12.85
CA VAL A 26 -11.34 5.03 -12.64
C VAL A 26 -10.57 6.30 -12.28
N THR A 27 -10.49 6.59 -10.99
CA THR A 27 -9.53 7.57 -10.49
C THR A 27 -8.16 6.92 -10.56
N ALA A 28 -7.42 7.17 -11.63
CA ALA A 28 -5.98 6.99 -11.63
C ALA A 28 -5.41 7.98 -10.60
N GLN A 29 -5.28 7.52 -9.34
CA GLN A 29 -4.70 8.32 -8.27
C GLN A 29 -3.19 8.30 -8.48
N GLU A 30 -2.66 9.31 -9.18
CA GLU A 30 -1.23 9.62 -9.12
C GLU A 30 -0.87 9.83 -7.64
N SER A 31 0.04 9.01 -7.13
CA SER A 31 0.62 9.18 -5.81
C SER A 31 1.46 10.46 -5.84
N SER A 32 0.84 11.61 -5.59
CA SER A 32 1.56 12.86 -5.39
C SER A 32 2.59 12.61 -4.30
N LYS A 33 3.87 12.73 -4.63
CA LYS A 33 4.99 12.53 -3.71
C LYS A 33 4.87 13.58 -2.59
N LYS A 34 4.13 13.24 -1.53
CA LYS A 34 3.81 14.15 -0.43
C LYS A 34 5.11 14.41 0.31
N GLU A 35 5.62 15.64 0.20
CA GLU A 35 6.81 16.04 0.94
C GLU A 35 6.55 15.91 2.45
N ILE A 36 7.38 15.14 3.15
CA ILE A 36 7.28 14.97 4.59
C ILE A 36 7.90 16.21 5.27
N THR A 37 7.04 17.12 5.71
CA THR A 37 7.39 18.23 6.60
C THR A 37 7.34 17.76 8.06
N ILE A 38 8.49 17.75 8.74
CA ILE A 38 8.62 17.25 10.11
C ILE A 38 8.59 18.42 11.09
N SER A 39 7.51 18.55 11.87
CA SER A 39 7.41 19.59 12.90
C SER A 39 8.44 19.39 14.02
N LYS A 40 8.93 20.51 14.56
CA LYS A 40 9.86 20.52 15.71
C LYS A 40 9.17 20.14 17.02
N ASP A 41 7.85 20.30 17.09
CA ASP A 41 7.05 20.06 18.31
C ASP A 41 6.66 18.59 18.50
N LEU A 42 6.93 17.74 17.51
CA LEU A 42 6.70 16.30 17.60
C LEU A 42 7.65 15.64 18.61
N LYS A 43 7.16 14.57 19.24
CA LYS A 43 8.01 13.71 20.09
C LYS A 43 9.17 13.14 19.27
N TRP A 44 10.31 12.93 19.93
CA TRP A 44 11.52 12.42 19.28
C TRP A 44 11.30 11.10 18.53
N SER A 45 10.45 10.21 19.06
CA SER A 45 10.09 8.95 18.40
C SER A 45 9.41 9.17 17.04
N GLU A 46 8.49 10.14 16.95
CA GLU A 46 7.80 10.50 15.71
C GLU A 46 8.74 11.23 14.75
N ARG A 47 9.56 12.15 15.26
CA ARG A 47 10.56 12.84 14.44
C ARG A 47 11.58 11.87 13.83
N MET A 48 12.02 10.87 14.60
CA MET A 48 12.92 9.83 14.12
C MET A 48 12.25 8.98 13.04
N ALA A 49 11.05 8.45 13.31
CA ALA A 49 10.31 7.64 12.35
C ALA A 49 10.07 8.41 11.03
N LEU A 50 9.59 9.64 11.10
CA LEU A 50 9.39 10.48 9.91
C LEU A 50 10.69 10.82 9.18
N SER A 51 11.80 10.96 9.90
CA SER A 51 13.11 11.20 9.29
C SER A 51 13.62 9.97 8.53
N ILE A 52 13.38 8.77 9.07
CA ILE A 52 13.65 7.50 8.40
C ILE A 52 12.81 7.43 7.13
N MET A 53 11.48 7.57 7.23
CA MET A 53 10.57 7.50 6.08
C MET A 53 10.90 8.54 4.98
N LYS A 54 11.45 9.69 5.36
CA LYS A 54 11.87 10.73 4.41
C LYS A 54 13.11 10.33 3.61
N ARG A 55 14.10 9.67 4.24
CA ARG A 55 15.32 9.19 3.56
C ARG A 55 15.06 7.88 2.81
N ASP A 56 14.23 7.03 3.41
CA ASP A 56 13.96 5.66 2.98
C ASP A 56 12.46 5.50 2.73
N PRO A 57 11.91 5.96 1.59
CA PRO A 57 10.47 5.89 1.31
C PRO A 57 9.86 4.48 1.37
N LYS A 58 10.67 3.44 1.20
CA LYS A 58 10.28 2.03 1.39
C LYS A 58 11.15 1.42 2.49
N ALA A 59 10.56 0.66 3.41
CA ALA A 59 11.29 0.18 4.59
C ALA A 59 12.52 -0.67 4.26
N TRP A 60 12.51 -1.43 3.15
CA TRP A 60 13.67 -2.21 2.73
C TRP A 60 14.90 -1.37 2.40
N GLN A 61 14.79 -0.04 2.26
CA GLN A 61 15.90 0.86 1.95
C GLN A 61 16.74 1.28 3.18
N ILE A 62 16.25 1.07 4.41
CA ILE A 62 16.82 1.60 5.68
C ILE A 62 18.27 1.17 5.95
N ASP A 63 18.76 0.14 5.25
CA ASP A 63 20.13 -0.38 5.36
C ASP A 63 20.87 -0.35 4.01
N ASN A 64 20.49 0.59 3.11
CA ASN A 64 21.00 0.70 1.74
C ASN A 64 20.89 -0.61 0.94
N ASN A 65 19.87 -1.43 1.20
CA ASN A 65 19.69 -2.67 0.45
C ASN A 65 19.44 -2.34 -1.03
N GLU A 66 20.16 -3.02 -1.93
CA GLU A 66 19.98 -2.86 -3.37
C GLU A 66 18.60 -3.35 -3.86
N LYS A 67 18.01 -4.30 -3.13
CA LYS A 67 16.75 -4.96 -3.45
C LYS A 67 15.95 -5.24 -2.17
N PRO A 68 14.62 -5.44 -2.26
CA PRO A 68 13.84 -5.90 -1.13
C PRO A 68 14.40 -7.19 -0.53
N LYS A 69 14.38 -7.28 0.79
CA LYS A 69 14.94 -8.40 1.55
C LYS A 69 14.17 -8.57 2.85
N TRP A 70 13.86 -9.81 3.21
CA TRP A 70 13.48 -10.15 4.58
C TRP A 70 14.73 -10.17 5.47
N ASP A 71 14.82 -9.24 6.44
CA ASP A 71 15.98 -9.10 7.33
C ASP A 71 15.54 -8.74 8.76
N TYR A 72 16.26 -9.27 9.76
CA TYR A 72 15.92 -9.05 11.17
C TYR A 72 16.00 -7.58 11.58
N LYS A 73 16.93 -6.80 11.01
CA LYS A 73 17.08 -5.36 11.30
C LYS A 73 15.83 -4.60 10.84
N LEU A 74 15.35 -4.93 9.65
CA LEU A 74 14.12 -4.35 9.10
C LEU A 74 12.89 -4.78 9.91
N GLY A 75 12.84 -6.04 10.36
CA GLY A 75 11.80 -6.53 11.27
C GLY A 75 11.75 -5.77 12.61
N LEU A 76 12.91 -5.50 13.21
CA LEU A 76 13.01 -4.72 14.46
C LEU A 76 12.53 -3.26 14.27
N VAL A 77 12.91 -2.64 13.16
CA VAL A 77 12.43 -1.28 12.84
C VAL A 77 10.92 -1.29 12.60
N ALA A 78 10.41 -2.26 11.83
CA ALA A 78 8.97 -2.41 11.59
C ALA A 78 8.17 -2.57 12.90
N MET A 79 8.65 -3.41 13.83
CA MET A 79 8.05 -3.56 15.15
C MET A 79 8.03 -2.23 15.91
N SER A 80 9.10 -1.43 15.84
CA SER A 80 9.17 -0.12 16.50
C SER A 80 8.15 0.87 15.92
N PHE A 81 7.91 0.83 14.60
CA PHE A 81 6.86 1.61 13.95
C PHE A 81 5.45 1.15 14.33
N GLN A 82 5.22 -0.16 14.47
CA GLN A 82 3.94 -0.70 14.97
C GLN A 82 3.66 -0.24 16.41
N GLU A 83 4.65 -0.27 17.30
CA GLU A 83 4.52 0.24 18.66
C GLU A 83 4.24 1.75 18.67
N LEU A 84 4.92 2.52 17.80
CA LEU A 84 4.66 3.95 17.65
C LEU A 84 3.23 4.22 17.16
N TYR A 85 2.73 3.43 16.20
CA TYR A 85 1.34 3.50 15.76
C TYR A 85 0.37 3.22 16.91
N LYS A 86 0.60 2.18 17.72
CA LYS A 86 -0.27 1.87 18.87
C LYS A 86 -0.41 3.06 19.82
N LYS A 87 0.65 3.85 20.01
CA LYS A 87 0.68 5.03 20.89
C LYS A 87 0.11 6.30 20.26
N THR A 88 0.38 6.53 18.98
CA THR A 88 0.04 7.80 18.30
C THR A 88 -1.25 7.73 17.50
N LYS A 89 -1.67 6.53 17.09
CA LYS A 89 -2.76 6.25 16.14
C LYS A 89 -2.57 6.93 14.78
N ASN A 90 -1.36 7.33 14.44
CA ASN A 90 -1.06 7.91 13.13
C ASN A 90 -0.85 6.79 12.10
N PRO A 91 -1.75 6.65 11.10
CA PRO A 91 -1.72 5.53 10.15
C PRO A 91 -0.48 5.54 9.24
N VAL A 92 0.27 6.65 9.17
CA VAL A 92 1.48 6.73 8.36
C VAL A 92 2.50 5.65 8.76
N TYR A 93 2.60 5.33 10.05
CA TYR A 93 3.54 4.33 10.56
C TYR A 93 3.08 2.90 10.25
N GLU A 94 1.79 2.61 10.40
CA GLU A 94 1.23 1.29 10.09
C GLU A 94 1.30 1.02 8.57
N ASN A 95 0.95 2.00 7.74
CA ASN A 95 1.01 1.86 6.29
C ASN A 95 2.43 1.58 5.79
N TYR A 96 3.44 2.23 6.37
CA TYR A 96 4.84 1.99 6.04
C TYR A 96 5.29 0.55 6.36
N VAL A 97 4.82 0.00 7.47
CA VAL A 97 5.07 -1.40 7.85
C VAL A 97 4.30 -2.37 6.96
N LYS A 98 3.05 -2.04 6.62
CA LYS A 98 2.21 -2.86 5.72
C LYS A 98 2.85 -2.98 4.34
N ASP A 99 3.31 -1.88 3.76
CA ASP A 99 4.02 -1.84 2.46
C ASP A 99 5.26 -2.74 2.48
N TYR A 100 6.02 -2.73 3.58
CA TYR A 100 7.15 -3.63 3.75
C TYR A 100 6.71 -5.10 3.75
N GLY A 101 5.71 -5.45 4.57
CA GLY A 101 5.17 -6.81 4.64
C GLY A 101 4.69 -7.31 3.27
N GLU A 102 3.93 -6.50 2.54
CA GLU A 102 3.43 -6.82 1.20
C GLU A 102 4.55 -6.91 0.15
N THR A 103 5.70 -6.27 0.40
CA THR A 103 6.88 -6.36 -0.48
C THR A 103 7.64 -7.68 -0.29
N VAL A 104 7.70 -8.21 0.93
CA VAL A 104 8.56 -9.36 1.29
C VAL A 104 7.80 -10.66 1.54
N ILE A 105 6.46 -10.60 1.62
CA ILE A 105 5.57 -11.76 1.77
C ILE A 105 4.56 -11.72 0.63
N ASN A 106 4.51 -12.78 -0.18
CA ASN A 106 3.57 -12.85 -1.29
C ASN A 106 2.18 -13.36 -0.87
N SER A 107 1.24 -13.41 -1.81
CA SER A 107 -0.15 -13.83 -1.54
C SER A 107 -0.30 -15.29 -1.09
N SER A 108 0.66 -16.16 -1.39
CA SER A 108 0.70 -17.55 -0.89
C SER A 108 1.33 -17.65 0.51
N GLY A 109 1.83 -16.54 1.07
CA GLY A 109 2.52 -16.51 2.37
C GLY A 109 3.99 -16.89 2.29
N GLU A 110 4.57 -17.05 1.10
CA GLU A 110 6.00 -17.29 0.94
C GLU A 110 6.78 -16.01 1.28
N ILE A 111 7.84 -16.17 2.07
CA ILE A 111 8.70 -15.07 2.53
C ILE A 111 9.94 -15.02 1.64
N MET A 112 10.23 -13.84 1.10
CA MET A 112 11.36 -13.63 0.19
C MET A 112 12.68 -14.03 0.84
N ASN A 113 13.45 -14.90 0.16
CA ASN A 113 14.77 -15.39 0.57
C ASN A 113 14.79 -16.14 1.92
N TYR A 114 13.63 -16.51 2.47
CA TYR A 114 13.56 -17.38 3.64
C TYR A 114 13.65 -18.84 3.20
N LYS A 115 14.54 -19.59 3.84
CA LYS A 115 14.68 -21.03 3.67
C LYS A 115 14.24 -21.71 4.95
N LEU A 116 13.32 -22.66 4.83
CA LEU A 116 12.83 -23.39 5.99
C LEU A 116 13.97 -24.22 6.62
N GLU A 117 14.97 -24.62 5.84
CA GLU A 117 16.12 -25.38 6.34
C GLU A 117 17.06 -24.53 7.21
N ASP A 118 17.00 -23.21 7.10
CA ASP A 118 17.73 -22.30 7.99
C ASP A 118 17.02 -22.16 9.37
N TYR A 119 15.81 -22.72 9.49
CA TYR A 119 15.08 -22.83 10.75
C TYR A 119 15.51 -24.12 11.47
N ASN A 120 16.05 -23.94 12.68
CA ASN A 120 16.61 -25.02 13.52
C ASN A 120 15.64 -26.19 13.76
#